data_AF-A0AB38FML6-F1
#
_entry.id   AF-A0AB38FML6-F1
#
_cell.length_a   1.000
_cell.length_b   1.000
_cell.length_c   1.000
_cell.angle_alpha   90.00
_cell.angle_beta   90.00
_cell.angle_gamma   90.00
#
_symmetry.space_group_name_H-M   'P 1'
#
loop_
_entity.id
_entity.type
_entity.pdbx_description
1 polymer ?
#
loop_
_entity_poly.entity_id
_entity_poly.type
_entity_poly.pdbx_seq_one_letter_code
_entity_poly.pdbx_strand_id
1 'polypeptide(L)'
;MAGPEAPEAGWKAFTENITGGGRLELDPAGIEQCIKLCQEHADRMGDLARRANEELRATDLGIGEKDIASAAELARKFDEKAISGTDIEFANTARGLFTAHQTYARDMKSMFEAVLARYQEQDAQIAGSLSVAGTDL
;
A
#
# COMPACT_ATOMS: atom_id res chain seq x y z
N MET A 1 -5.00 1.07 -23.26
CA MET A 1 -4.11 0.12 -22.56
C MET A 1 -4.76 -0.14 -21.21
N ALA A 2 -5.44 -1.26 -21.06
CA ALA A 2 -6.11 -1.63 -19.80
C ALA A 2 -5.03 -1.76 -18.72
N GLY A 3 -5.18 -1.00 -17.62
CA GLY A 3 -4.32 -1.15 -16.45
C GLY A 3 -4.47 -2.55 -15.88
N PRO A 4 -3.46 -3.07 -15.15
CA PRO A 4 -3.62 -4.32 -14.44
C PRO A 4 -4.74 -4.12 -13.43
N GLU A 5 -5.87 -4.78 -13.65
CA GLU A 5 -6.95 -4.82 -12.68
C GLU A 5 -6.34 -5.20 -11.34
N ALA A 6 -6.59 -4.36 -10.33
CA ALA A 6 -6.10 -4.60 -9.00
C ALA A 6 -6.45 -6.05 -8.61
N PRO A 7 -5.53 -6.81 -8.01
CA PRO A 7 -5.77 -8.19 -7.61
C PRO A 7 -6.75 -8.32 -6.43
N GLU A 8 -7.66 -7.37 -6.23
CA GLU A 8 -8.67 -7.40 -5.16
C GLU A 8 -9.49 -8.70 -5.18
N ALA A 9 -9.80 -9.22 -6.37
CA ALA A 9 -10.51 -10.49 -6.52
C ALA A 9 -9.68 -11.71 -6.10
N GLY A 10 -8.36 -11.67 -6.31
CA GLY A 10 -7.45 -12.77 -5.92
C GLY A 10 -7.17 -12.77 -4.41
N TRP A 11 -6.99 -11.57 -3.83
CA TRP A 11 -6.63 -11.44 -2.42
C TRP A 11 -7.81 -11.65 -1.48
N LYS A 12 -9.00 -11.17 -1.84
CA LYS A 12 -10.21 -11.42 -1.05
C LYS A 12 -10.50 -12.93 -0.97
N ALA A 13 -10.42 -13.63 -2.11
CA ALA A 13 -10.59 -15.08 -2.17
C ALA A 13 -9.50 -15.83 -1.37
N PHE A 14 -8.25 -15.36 -1.39
CA PHE A 14 -7.18 -15.92 -0.58
C PHE A 14 -7.45 -15.74 0.92
N THR A 15 -7.78 -14.52 1.36
CA THR A 15 -8.14 -14.26 2.77
C THR A 15 -9.38 -15.04 3.21
N GLU A 16 -10.42 -15.15 2.38
CA GLU A 16 -11.63 -15.91 2.68
C GLU A 16 -11.32 -17.41 2.86
N ASN A 17 -10.47 -17.98 2.00
CA ASN A 17 -10.05 -19.38 2.07
C ASN A 17 -9.17 -19.67 3.31
N ILE A 18 -8.23 -18.76 3.61
CA ILE A 18 -7.42 -18.79 4.83
C ILE A 18 -8.30 -18.69 6.10
N THR A 19 -9.30 -17.81 6.11
CA THR A 19 -10.26 -17.68 7.23
C THR A 19 -11.25 -18.85 7.33
N GLY A 20 -11.39 -19.66 6.28
CA GLY A 20 -12.40 -20.72 6.16
C GLY A 20 -12.03 -22.07 6.81
N GLY A 21 -10.90 -22.17 7.51
CA GLY A 21 -10.53 -23.37 8.28
C GLY A 21 -9.42 -24.24 7.70
N GLY A 22 -8.67 -23.74 6.69
CA GLY A 22 -7.42 -24.38 6.27
C GLY A 22 -6.36 -24.23 7.35
N ARG A 23 -5.82 -25.35 7.86
CA ARG A 23 -4.76 -25.35 8.88
C ARG A 23 -3.48 -24.74 8.28
N LEU A 24 -3.12 -23.55 8.73
CA LEU A 24 -1.90 -22.86 8.31
C LEU A 24 -0.72 -23.33 9.16
N GLU A 25 0.24 -24.01 8.54
CA GLU A 25 1.61 -24.01 9.06
C GLU A 25 2.21 -22.64 8.74
N LEU A 26 2.08 -21.73 9.70
CA LEU A 26 2.51 -20.36 9.58
C LEU A 26 3.63 -20.06 10.56
N ASP A 27 4.69 -19.40 10.09
CA ASP A 27 5.72 -18.80 10.93
C ASP A 27 5.26 -17.39 11.34
N PRO A 28 4.85 -17.18 12.61
CA PRO A 28 4.34 -15.89 13.07
C PRO A 28 5.39 -14.78 12.96
N ALA A 29 6.67 -15.10 13.22
CA ALA A 29 7.76 -14.15 13.11
C ALA A 29 7.96 -13.69 11.66
N GLY A 30 7.76 -14.60 10.70
CA GLY A 30 7.76 -14.30 9.27
C GLY A 30 6.65 -13.31 8.88
N ILE A 31 5.41 -13.50 9.36
CA ILE A 31 4.33 -12.54 9.12
C ILE A 31 4.60 -11.20 9.78
N GLU A 32 5.05 -11.18 11.04
CA GLU A 32 5.38 -9.94 11.75
C GLU A 32 6.44 -9.13 10.99
N GLN A 33 7.44 -9.81 10.43
CA GLN A 33 8.44 -9.20 9.58
C GLN A 33 7.83 -8.64 8.28
N CYS A 34 6.89 -9.34 7.64
CA CYS A 34 6.15 -8.83 6.48
C CYS A 34 5.34 -7.58 6.82
N ILE A 35 4.61 -7.58 7.94
CA ILE A 35 3.84 -6.41 8.43
C ILE A 35 4.76 -5.20 8.57
N LYS A 36 5.93 -5.40 9.21
CA LYS A 36 6.93 -4.35 9.40
C LYS A 36 7.44 -3.81 8.06
N LEU A 37 7.80 -4.68 7.13
CA LEU A 37 8.28 -4.28 5.80
C LEU A 37 7.21 -3.53 5.00
N CYS A 38 5.95 -3.95 5.07
CA CYS A 38 4.83 -3.24 4.46
C CYS A 38 4.65 -1.85 5.06
N GLN A 39 4.74 -1.72 6.40
CA GLN A 39 4.66 -0.43 7.08
C GLN A 39 5.80 0.50 6.65
N GLU A 40 7.05 0.02 6.70
CA GLU A 40 8.22 0.80 6.27
C GLU A 40 8.11 1.25 4.81
N HIS A 41 7.60 0.39 3.93
CA HIS A 41 7.39 0.75 2.53
C HIS A 41 6.30 1.81 2.39
N ALA A 42 5.16 1.65 3.08
CA ALA A 42 4.07 2.63 3.09
C ALA A 42 4.52 4.00 3.58
N ASP A 43 5.38 4.04 4.61
CA ASP A 43 5.93 5.28 5.15
C ASP A 43 6.88 5.95 4.15
N ARG A 44 7.80 5.19 3.55
CA ARG A 44 8.69 5.70 2.49
C ARG A 44 7.92 6.25 1.30
N MET A 45 6.86 5.56 0.87
CA MET A 45 6.01 6.03 -0.23
C MET A 45 5.23 7.29 0.16
N GLY A 46 4.76 7.38 1.40
CA GLY A 46 4.15 8.59 1.95
C GLY A 46 5.10 9.78 1.95
N ASP A 47 6.34 9.57 2.36
CA ASP A 47 7.38 10.59 2.32
C ASP A 47 7.71 11.03 0.90
N LEU A 48 7.82 10.11 -0.06
CA LEU A 48 8.01 10.46 -1.46
C LEU A 48 6.82 11.23 -2.04
N ALA A 49 5.59 10.87 -1.70
CA ALA A 49 4.40 11.61 -2.12
C ALA A 49 4.39 13.04 -1.57
N ARG A 50 4.78 13.21 -0.29
CA ARG A 50 4.92 14.52 0.36
C ARG A 50 6.03 15.35 -0.29
N ARG A 51 7.21 14.75 -0.49
CA ARG A 51 8.35 15.41 -1.15
C ARG A 51 8.03 15.77 -2.59
N ALA A 52 7.32 14.93 -3.35
CA ALA A 52 6.84 15.29 -4.68
C ALA A 52 5.97 16.55 -4.64
N ASN A 53 5.11 16.69 -3.63
CA ASN A 53 4.28 17.87 -3.46
C ASN A 53 5.06 19.13 -3.04
N GLU A 54 6.15 18.97 -2.27
CA GLU A 54 6.95 20.08 -1.72
C GLU A 54 8.08 20.51 -2.66
N GLU A 55 8.76 19.56 -3.30
CA GLU A 55 10.02 19.76 -4.04
C GLU A 55 9.81 19.84 -5.56
N LEU A 56 8.79 19.19 -6.11
CA LEU A 56 8.53 19.19 -7.57
C LEU A 56 7.51 20.24 -7.98
N ARG A 57 6.94 20.98 -7.02
CA ARG A 57 6.01 22.06 -7.32
C ARG A 57 6.79 23.20 -7.98
N ALA A 58 6.51 23.43 -9.26
CA ALA A 58 7.26 24.39 -10.06
C ALA A 58 6.33 25.49 -10.55
N THR A 59 6.18 26.54 -9.74
CA THR A 59 5.47 27.75 -10.17
C THR A 59 6.32 28.60 -11.13
N ASP A 60 7.65 28.46 -11.05
CA ASP A 60 8.67 29.08 -11.90
C ASP A 60 9.89 28.14 -11.95
N LEU A 61 10.29 27.68 -13.14
CA LEU A 61 11.49 26.86 -13.39
C LEU A 61 12.69 27.72 -13.84
N GLY A 62 12.52 29.03 -14.06
CA GLY A 62 13.56 29.93 -14.51
C GLY A 62 13.98 29.72 -15.97
N ILE A 63 13.11 29.14 -16.81
CA ILE A 63 13.36 28.89 -18.24
C ILE A 63 12.81 30.00 -19.17
N GLY A 64 12.36 31.11 -18.60
CA GLY A 64 11.87 32.28 -19.36
C GLY A 64 10.34 32.38 -19.41
N GLU A 65 9.65 31.81 -18.44
CA GLU A 65 8.20 31.72 -18.30
C GLU A 65 7.50 33.08 -18.31
N LYS A 66 8.22 34.15 -17.95
CA LYS A 66 7.69 35.53 -17.94
C LYS A 66 7.60 36.12 -19.34
N ASP A 67 8.50 35.70 -20.23
CA ASP A 67 8.69 36.34 -21.55
C ASP A 67 8.35 35.39 -22.70
N ILE A 68 8.29 34.07 -22.45
CA ILE A 68 8.10 33.03 -23.45
C ILE A 68 6.90 32.16 -23.08
N ALA A 69 5.83 32.25 -23.87
CA ALA A 69 4.59 31.52 -23.62
C ALA A 69 4.77 29.99 -23.58
N SER A 70 5.63 29.43 -24.44
CA SER A 70 5.93 28.00 -24.43
C SER A 70 6.72 27.55 -23.19
N ALA A 71 7.54 28.43 -22.61
CA ALA A 71 8.25 28.17 -21.36
C ALA A 71 7.26 28.13 -20.18
N ALA A 72 6.32 29.08 -20.14
CA ALA A 72 5.23 29.08 -19.14
C ALA A 72 4.37 27.81 -19.24
N GLU A 73 4.04 27.39 -20.45
CA GLU A 73 3.27 26.16 -20.67
C GLU A 73 4.04 24.90 -20.24
N LEU A 74 5.36 24.86 -20.47
CA LEU A 74 6.20 23.76 -20.02
C LEU A 74 6.30 23.68 -18.50
N ALA A 75 6.48 24.82 -17.82
CA ALA A 75 6.48 24.89 -16.35
C ALA A 75 5.15 24.40 -15.76
N ARG A 76 4.02 24.85 -16.34
CA ARG A 76 2.69 24.35 -15.97
C ARG A 76 2.58 22.83 -16.14
N LYS A 77 2.97 22.29 -17.29
CA LYS A 77 2.91 20.84 -17.56
C LYS A 77 3.79 20.04 -16.61
N PHE A 78 4.94 20.57 -16.21
CA PHE A 78 5.80 19.95 -15.22
C PHE A 78 5.12 19.88 -13.85
N ASP A 79 4.55 20.98 -13.37
CA ASP A 79 3.79 21.04 -12.12
C ASP A 79 2.60 20.08 -12.12
N GLU A 80 1.84 20.07 -13.21
CA GLU A 80 0.69 19.16 -13.41
C GLU A 80 1.11 17.68 -13.36
N LYS A 81 2.26 17.33 -13.96
CA LYS A 81 2.79 15.96 -13.95
C LYS A 81 3.36 15.57 -12.60
N ALA A 82 3.89 16.52 -11.84
CA ALA A 82 4.41 16.28 -10.50
C ALA A 82 3.30 16.01 -9.48
N ILE A 83 2.24 16.81 -9.48
CA ILE A 83 1.25 16.84 -8.38
C ILE A 83 -0.15 16.45 -8.84
N SER A 84 -0.73 17.22 -9.76
CA SER A 84 -2.08 17.04 -10.30
C SER A 84 -2.33 18.07 -11.40
N GLY A 85 -3.02 17.67 -12.46
CA GLY A 85 -3.48 18.60 -13.51
C GLY A 85 -4.86 18.23 -14.01
N THR A 86 -5.51 19.16 -14.71
CA THR A 86 -6.86 18.95 -15.25
C THR A 86 -6.89 17.83 -16.28
N ASP A 87 -5.80 17.68 -17.05
CA ASP A 87 -5.69 16.75 -18.17
C ASP A 87 -4.87 15.48 -17.84
N ILE A 88 -4.44 15.33 -16.58
CA ILE A 88 -3.62 14.20 -16.12
C ILE A 88 -4.33 13.53 -14.95
N GLU A 89 -4.75 12.27 -15.14
CA GLU A 89 -5.30 11.46 -14.05
C GLU A 89 -4.30 11.43 -12.88
N PHE A 90 -4.81 11.60 -11.66
CA PHE A 90 -3.96 11.70 -10.47
C PHE A 90 -2.97 10.54 -10.33
N ALA A 91 -3.39 9.31 -10.61
CA ALA A 91 -2.53 8.12 -10.57
C ALA A 91 -1.32 8.18 -11.52
N ASN A 92 -1.39 9.01 -12.57
CA ASN A 92 -0.31 9.22 -13.53
C ASN A 92 0.64 10.37 -13.15
N THR A 93 0.46 10.98 -11.98
CA THR A 93 1.37 11.99 -11.44
C THR A 93 2.42 11.35 -10.53
N ALA A 94 3.53 12.04 -10.28
CA ALA A 94 4.53 11.53 -9.33
C ALA A 94 3.92 11.34 -7.92
N ARG A 95 3.20 12.35 -7.43
CA ARG A 95 2.48 12.27 -6.15
C ARG A 95 1.47 11.12 -6.13
N GLY A 96 0.64 11.00 -7.15
CA GLY A 96 -0.39 9.97 -7.19
C GLY A 96 0.17 8.56 -7.32
N LEU A 97 1.27 8.36 -8.05
CA LEU A 97 1.97 7.09 -8.11
C LEU A 97 2.44 6.66 -6.71
N PHE A 98 3.13 7.56 -5.98
CA PHE A 98 3.59 7.24 -4.63
C PHE A 98 2.43 7.00 -3.65
N THR A 99 1.35 7.78 -3.75
CA THR A 99 0.13 7.55 -2.96
C THR A 99 -0.48 6.17 -3.26
N ALA A 100 -0.54 5.76 -4.54
CA ALA A 100 -1.07 4.46 -4.92
C ALA A 100 -0.23 3.31 -4.33
N HIS A 101 1.10 3.42 -4.41
CA HIS A 101 2.00 2.45 -3.78
C HIS A 101 1.88 2.42 -2.25
N GLN A 102 1.69 3.58 -1.61
CA GLN A 102 1.43 3.66 -0.18
C GLN A 102 0.14 2.92 0.19
N THR A 103 -0.96 3.16 -0.53
CA THR A 103 -2.25 2.49 -0.28
C THR A 103 -2.10 0.98 -0.43
N TYR A 104 -1.50 0.53 -1.54
CA TYR A 104 -1.27 -0.89 -1.77
C TYR A 104 -0.45 -1.57 -0.65
N ALA A 105 0.58 -0.90 -0.14
CA ALA A 105 1.38 -1.40 0.98
C ALA A 105 0.58 -1.49 2.29
N ARG A 106 -0.31 -0.53 2.56
CA ARG A 106 -1.21 -0.54 3.72
C ARG A 106 -2.26 -1.63 3.63
N ASP A 107 -2.80 -1.88 2.44
CA ASP A 107 -3.76 -2.96 2.22
C ASP A 107 -3.11 -4.31 2.47
N MET A 108 -1.89 -4.51 1.94
CA MET A 108 -1.10 -5.71 2.18
C MET A 108 -0.77 -5.93 3.66
N LYS A 109 -0.38 -4.86 4.37
CA LYS A 109 -0.17 -4.88 5.81
C LYS A 109 -1.42 -5.37 6.56
N SER A 110 -2.57 -4.77 6.25
CA SER A 110 -3.85 -5.07 6.91
C SER A 110 -4.24 -6.54 6.71
N MET A 111 -3.92 -7.11 5.54
CA MET A 111 -4.13 -8.54 5.28
C MET A 111 -3.22 -9.42 6.13
N PHE A 112 -1.93 -9.11 6.21
CA PHE A 112 -1.00 -9.87 7.08
C PHE A 112 -1.42 -9.81 8.55
N GLU A 113 -1.87 -8.65 9.03
CA GLU A 113 -2.43 -8.49 10.37
C GLU A 113 -3.67 -9.38 10.59
N ALA A 114 -4.58 -9.43 9.62
CA ALA A 114 -5.76 -10.29 9.70
C ALA A 114 -5.39 -11.78 9.73
N VAL A 115 -4.42 -12.20 8.92
CA VAL A 115 -3.95 -13.60 8.89
C VAL A 115 -3.28 -13.98 10.22
N LEU A 116 -2.42 -13.12 10.77
CA LEU A 116 -1.77 -13.36 12.06
C LEU A 116 -2.78 -13.48 13.20
N ALA A 117 -3.76 -12.58 13.25
CA ALA A 117 -4.81 -12.61 14.27
C ALA A 117 -5.59 -13.94 14.23
N ARG A 118 -5.94 -14.42 13.03
CA ARG A 118 -6.64 -15.71 12.88
C ARG A 118 -5.78 -16.90 13.29
N TYR A 119 -4.50 -16.88 12.95
CA TYR A 119 -3.57 -17.93 13.39
C TYR A 119 -3.50 -18.00 14.91
N GLN A 120 -3.36 -16.84 15.59
CA GLN A 120 -3.33 -16.76 17.05
C GLN A 120 -4.65 -17.22 17.71
N GLU A 121 -5.79 -16.89 17.11
CA GLU A 121 -7.11 -17.38 17.56
C GLU A 121 -7.21 -18.91 17.48
N GLN A 122 -6.75 -19.51 16.37
CA GLN A 122 -6.77 -20.97 16.18
C GLN A 122 -5.82 -21.68 17.17
N ASP A 123 -4.62 -21.16 17.36
CA ASP A 123 -3.64 -21.74 18.28
C ASP A 123 -4.15 -21.73 19.73
N ALA A 124 -4.77 -20.62 20.16
CA ALA A 124 -5.40 -20.52 21.48
C ALA A 124 -6.57 -21.50 21.65
N GLN A 125 -7.41 -21.69 20.61
CA GLN A 125 -8.51 -22.67 20.65
C GLN A 125 -7.99 -24.11 20.76
N ILE A 126 -6.94 -24.46 20.00
CA ILE A 126 -6.31 -25.78 20.06
C ILE A 126 -5.72 -26.01 21.45
N ALA A 127 -4.93 -25.06 21.98
CA ALA A 127 -4.34 -25.15 23.31
C ALA A 127 -5.41 -25.32 24.41
N GLY A 128 -6.51 -24.57 24.32
CA GLY A 128 -7.66 -24.70 25.24
C GLY A 128 -8.31 -26.08 25.18
N SER A 129 -8.56 -26.60 23.97
CA SER A 129 -9.14 -27.94 23.80
C SER A 129 -8.26 -29.07 24.36
N LEU A 130 -6.93 -28.94 24.21
CA LEU A 130 -5.97 -29.91 24.71
C LEU A 130 -5.88 -29.90 26.24
N SER A 131 -5.95 -28.72 26.85
CA SER A 131 -5.97 -28.57 28.31
C SER A 131 -7.20 -29.22 28.92
N VAL A 132 -8.38 -29.07 28.32
CA VAL A 132 -9.61 -29.70 28.80
C VAL A 132 -9.51 -31.23 28.72
N ALA A 133 -9.08 -31.77 27.57
CA ALA A 133 -8.91 -33.21 27.39
C ALA A 133 -7.86 -33.83 28.33
N GLY A 134 -6.82 -33.08 28.71
CA GLY A 134 -5.81 -33.52 29.68
C GLY A 134 -6.26 -33.44 31.14
N THR A 135 -7.36 -32.74 31.45
CA THR A 135 -7.91 -32.64 32.82
C THR A 135 -8.95 -33.74 33.10
N ASP A 136 -9.49 -34.36 32.05
CA ASP A 136 -10.48 -35.46 32.12
C ASP A 136 -9.82 -36.87 32.15
N LEU A 137 -8.50 -36.96 32.33
CA LEU A 137 -7.70 -38.19 32.48
C LEU A 137 -7.15 -38.33 33.92
#